data_AF-A0A396ZGF3-F1
#
_entry.id   AF-A0A396ZGF3-F1
#
_cell.length_a   1.000
_cell.length_b   1.000
_cell.length_c   1.000
_cell.angle_alpha   90.00
_cell.angle_beta   90.00
_cell.angle_gamma   90.00
#
_symmetry.space_group_name_H-M   'P 1'
#
loop_
_entity.id
_entity.type
_entity.pdbx_description
1 polymer ?
#
loop_
_entity_poly.entity_id
_entity_poly.type
_entity_poly.pdbx_seq_one_letter_code
_entity_poly.pdbx_strand_id
1 'polypeptide(L)'
;MQDLSQDDEFQEHEESGQETVQLLDEDGNSHSFIIAEALEIDENQYLLLTPVLEEDFDLVNLDVSFLRGEDDAGYFAVRLESDEFGEDCLIEVKDKRELDDILAELNVDIV
;
A
#
# COMPACT_ATOMS: atom_id res chain seq x y z
N MET A 1 -33.25 -20.04 -18.48
CA MET A 1 -31.95 -20.73 -18.38
C MET A 1 -30.96 -19.99 -19.25
N GLN A 2 -29.70 -19.96 -18.83
CA GLN A 2 -28.55 -19.12 -19.25
C GLN A 2 -28.47 -17.80 -18.45
N ASP A 3 -27.41 -17.45 -17.73
CA ASP A 3 -26.11 -18.06 -17.37
C ASP A 3 -25.54 -17.14 -16.23
N LEU A 4 -25.32 -17.61 -14.99
CA LEU A 4 -24.00 -17.84 -14.35
C LEU A 4 -22.95 -16.74 -14.69
N SER A 5 -22.76 -15.73 -13.83
CA SER A 5 -21.75 -15.65 -12.75
C SER A 5 -20.34 -15.32 -13.25
N GLN A 6 -19.78 -14.22 -12.69
CA GLN A 6 -18.35 -13.94 -12.50
C GLN A 6 -17.46 -13.91 -13.74
N ASP A 7 -16.97 -12.73 -14.09
CA ASP A 7 -15.55 -12.55 -14.35
C ASP A 7 -15.27 -11.06 -14.15
N ASP A 8 -14.60 -10.79 -13.03
CA ASP A 8 -13.80 -9.63 -12.71
C ASP A 8 -13.49 -8.70 -13.88
N GLU A 9 -14.14 -7.54 -13.86
CA GLU A 9 -13.56 -6.34 -14.47
C GLU A 9 -12.50 -5.79 -13.51
N PHE A 10 -11.40 -6.54 -13.31
CA PHE A 10 -10.16 -5.98 -12.77
C PHE A 10 -9.72 -4.88 -13.73
N GLN A 11 -9.96 -3.64 -13.30
CA GLN A 11 -9.86 -2.42 -14.07
C GLN A 11 -8.56 -2.33 -14.88
N GLU A 12 -8.68 -2.33 -16.22
CA GLU A 12 -7.69 -1.71 -17.09
C GLU A 12 -7.68 -0.20 -16.81
N HIS A 13 -6.82 0.25 -15.90
CA HIS A 13 -6.47 1.66 -15.71
C HIS A 13 -5.00 1.88 -16.07
N GLU A 14 -4.67 1.63 -17.34
CA GLU A 14 -3.54 2.28 -17.99
C GLU A 14 -3.96 3.73 -18.30
N GLU A 15 -3.41 4.73 -17.60
CA GLU A 15 -3.11 6.09 -18.11
C GLU A 15 -2.90 7.09 -16.97
N SER A 16 -1.64 7.37 -16.61
CA SER A 16 -1.07 8.67 -16.16
C SER A 16 -0.05 8.55 -15.02
N GLY A 17 1.09 7.87 -15.25
CA GLY A 17 2.39 8.16 -14.60
C GLY A 17 2.53 8.12 -13.07
N GLN A 18 1.46 7.85 -12.32
CA GLN A 18 1.44 7.66 -10.88
C GLN A 18 0.76 6.33 -10.64
N GLU A 19 1.50 5.36 -10.12
CA GLU A 19 0.98 4.03 -9.81
C GLU A 19 0.03 4.16 -8.61
N THR A 20 -1.28 4.17 -8.87
CA THR A 20 -2.32 4.21 -7.83
C THR A 20 -2.89 2.81 -7.63
N VAL A 21 -3.15 2.44 -6.37
CA VAL A 21 -3.78 1.17 -6.01
C VAL A 21 -5.13 1.44 -5.34
N GLN A 22 -6.11 0.59 -5.63
CA GLN A 22 -7.37 0.56 -4.90
C GLN A 22 -7.35 -0.63 -3.95
N LEU A 23 -7.50 -0.36 -2.66
CA LEU A 23 -7.61 -1.37 -1.61
C LEU A 23 -9.07 -1.52 -1.23
N LEU A 24 -9.50 -2.76 -1.06
CA LEU A 24 -10.80 -3.06 -0.47
C LEU A 24 -10.60 -3.38 1.01
N ASP A 25 -11.23 -2.60 1.89
CA ASP A 25 -11.22 -2.89 3.32
C ASP A 25 -12.20 -4.03 3.67
N GLU A 26 -12.17 -4.54 4.91
CA GLU A 26 -13.01 -5.64 5.40
C GLU A 26 -14.52 -5.34 5.30
N ASP A 27 -14.91 -4.06 5.27
CA ASP A 27 -16.31 -3.62 5.10
C ASP A 27 -16.72 -3.54 3.62
N GLY A 28 -15.80 -3.76 2.68
CA GLY A 28 -16.04 -3.64 1.24
C GLY A 28 -15.94 -2.19 0.72
N ASN A 29 -15.34 -1.29 1.49
CA ASN A 29 -15.07 0.08 1.05
C ASN A 29 -13.78 0.12 0.25
N SER A 30 -13.81 0.76 -0.92
CA SER A 30 -12.65 0.94 -1.77
C SER A 30 -11.91 2.24 -1.41
N HIS A 31 -10.66 2.10 -0.98
CA HIS A 31 -9.79 3.20 -0.62
C HIS A 31 -8.71 3.35 -1.69
N SER A 32 -8.54 4.57 -2.20
CA SER A 32 -7.58 4.87 -3.27
C SER A 32 -6.29 5.42 -2.68
N PHE A 33 -5.17 4.78 -3.00
CA PHE A 33 -3.85 5.20 -2.55
C PHE A 33 -2.92 5.41 -3.74
N ILE A 34 -1.93 6.27 -3.55
CA ILE A 34 -0.81 6.44 -4.47
C ILE A 34 0.38 5.64 -3.93
N ILE A 35 1.01 4.80 -4.75
CA ILE A 35 2.30 4.19 -4.41
C ILE A 35 3.33 5.32 -4.42
N ALA A 36 3.79 5.69 -3.23
CA ALA A 36 4.90 6.61 -3.07
C ALA A 36 6.23 5.91 -3.35
N GLU A 37 6.39 4.70 -2.82
CA GLU A 37 7.63 3.94 -2.92
C GLU A 37 7.39 2.43 -2.73
N ALA A 38 8.24 1.61 -3.35
CA ALA A 38 8.24 0.16 -3.19
C ALA A 38 9.59 -0.28 -2.65
N LEU A 39 9.58 -1.07 -1.58
CA LEU A 39 10.76 -1.58 -0.89
C LEU A 39 10.78 -3.10 -0.94
N GLU A 40 11.97 -3.69 -1.07
CA GLU A 40 12.16 -5.13 -1.00
C GLU A 40 13.08 -5.43 0.18
N ILE A 41 12.53 -6.06 1.22
CA ILE A 41 13.22 -6.32 2.49
C ILE A 41 13.04 -7.79 2.85
N ASP A 42 14.15 -8.50 3.10
CA ASP A 42 14.16 -9.90 3.53
C ASP A 42 13.28 -10.82 2.64
N GLU A 43 13.40 -10.67 1.32
CA GLU A 43 12.61 -11.38 0.29
C GLU A 43 11.10 -11.06 0.28
N ASN A 44 10.63 -10.15 1.14
CA ASN A 44 9.27 -9.62 1.12
C ASN A 44 9.22 -8.28 0.37
N GLN A 45 8.12 -8.05 -0.33
CA GLN A 45 7.86 -6.79 -1.01
C GLN A 45 6.92 -5.94 -0.15
N TYR A 46 7.35 -4.71 0.14
CA TYR A 46 6.60 -3.72 0.90
C TYR A 46 6.28 -2.53 0.00
N LEU A 47 5.07 -2.02 0.12
CA LEU A 47 4.60 -0.86 -0.63
C LEU A 47 4.22 0.24 0.35
N LEU A 48 4.72 1.43 0.08
CA LEU A 48 4.39 2.65 0.81
C LEU A 48 3.32 3.39 0.05
N LEU A 49 2.14 3.43 0.65
CA LEU A 49 0.96 3.98 0.06
C LEU A 49 0.65 5.33 0.71
N THR A 50 0.53 6.38 -0.09
CA THR A 50 0.06 7.68 0.38
C THR A 50 -1.45 7.76 0.17
N PRO A 51 -2.23 7.99 1.23
CA PRO A 51 -3.65 8.23 1.08
C PRO A 51 -3.92 9.47 0.23
N VAL A 52 -4.86 9.36 -0.71
CA VAL A 52 -5.24 10.48 -1.59
C VAL A 52 -6.31 11.35 -0.92
N LEU A 53 -7.17 10.73 -0.10
CA LEU A 53 -8.23 11.40 0.62
C LEU A 53 -7.81 11.64 2.08
N GLU A 54 -8.20 12.79 2.62
CA GLU A 54 -7.90 13.15 4.02
C GLU A 54 -8.56 12.19 5.04
N GLU A 55 -9.65 11.52 4.65
CA GLU A 55 -10.31 10.50 5.49
C GLU A 55 -9.45 9.24 5.68
N ASP A 56 -8.59 8.94 4.71
CA ASP A 56 -7.70 7.78 4.71
C ASP A 56 -6.39 8.07 5.46
N PHE A 57 -6.18 9.30 5.94
CA PHE A 57 -4.98 9.66 6.71
C PHE A 57 -4.92 8.90 8.04
N ASP A 58 -6.06 8.48 8.58
CA ASP A 58 -6.10 7.66 9.81
C ASP A 58 -5.60 6.23 9.58
N LEU A 59 -5.55 5.75 8.32
CA LEU A 59 -5.05 4.43 7.98
C LEU A 59 -3.51 4.36 8.03
N VAL A 60 -2.83 5.50 7.93
CA VAL A 60 -1.37 5.59 7.95
C VAL A 60 -0.79 4.93 9.21
N ASN A 61 0.04 3.91 9.00
CA ASN A 61 0.71 3.15 10.07
C ASN A 61 2.21 3.46 10.19
N LEU A 62 2.80 4.12 9.18
CA LEU A 62 4.21 4.48 9.13
C LEU A 62 4.39 5.99 9.29
N ASP A 63 4.85 6.41 10.46
CA ASP A 63 5.23 7.80 10.70
C ASP A 63 6.63 8.08 10.15
N VAL A 64 6.71 8.86 9.07
CA VAL A 64 7.99 9.34 8.51
C VAL A 64 8.30 10.79 8.91
N SER A 65 7.49 11.38 9.79
CA SER A 65 7.70 12.72 10.33
C SER A 65 9.10 12.90 10.90
N PHE A 66 9.67 11.82 11.47
CA PHE A 66 11.04 11.80 11.99
C PHE A 66 12.13 11.90 10.90
N LEU A 67 11.85 11.41 9.69
CA LEU A 67 12.80 11.36 8.56
C LEU A 67 12.63 12.57 7.62
N ARG A 68 11.39 12.91 7.24
CA ARG A 68 11.08 13.96 6.26
C ARG A 68 10.62 15.29 6.88
N GLY A 69 10.37 15.33 8.20
CA GLY A 69 9.89 16.49 8.94
C GLY A 69 8.38 16.45 9.20
N GLU A 70 7.89 17.24 10.17
CA GLU A 70 6.49 17.30 10.65
C GLU A 70 5.42 17.60 9.59
N ASP A 71 5.80 17.88 8.33
CA ASP A 71 4.87 18.23 7.24
C ASP A 71 4.39 17.00 6.44
N ASP A 72 5.03 15.84 6.62
CA ASP A 72 4.65 14.61 5.94
C ASP A 72 3.65 13.80 6.78
N ALA A 73 2.50 13.48 6.21
CA ALA A 73 1.43 12.76 6.90
C ALA A 73 1.78 11.30 7.22
N GLY A 74 2.92 10.79 6.70
CA GLY A 74 3.31 9.39 6.82
C GLY A 74 2.86 8.57 5.61
N TYR A 75 3.18 7.27 5.66
CA TYR A 75 2.80 6.31 4.64
C TYR A 75 2.02 5.13 5.25
N PHE A 76 1.13 4.56 4.44
CA PHE A 76 0.51 3.29 4.74
C PHE A 76 1.40 2.17 4.20
N ALA A 77 2.17 1.56 5.10
CA ALA A 77 3.05 0.44 4.81
C ALA A 77 2.25 -0.87 4.77
N VAL A 78 2.26 -1.50 3.61
CA VAL A 78 1.63 -2.80 3.36
C VAL A 78 2.65 -3.76 2.76
N ARG A 79 2.51 -5.05 3.06
CA ARG A 79 3.29 -6.13 2.48
C ARG A 79 2.49 -6.78 1.36
N LEU A 80 3.09 -6.90 0.19
CA LEU A 80 2.51 -7.60 -0.94
C LEU A 80 2.66 -9.11 -0.73
N GLU A 81 1.55 -9.84 -0.75
CA GLU A 81 1.51 -11.29 -0.61
C GLU A 81 0.57 -11.87 -1.67
N SER A 82 0.96 -12.97 -2.31
CA SER A 82 0.10 -13.65 -3.28
C SER A 82 -0.76 -14.69 -2.55
N ASP A 83 -2.08 -14.62 -2.73
CA ASP A 83 -3.00 -15.59 -2.16
C ASP A 83 -2.99 -16.93 -2.95
N GLU A 84 -3.75 -17.94 -2.47
CA GLU A 84 -3.81 -19.27 -3.08
C GLU A 84 -4.35 -19.27 -4.53
N PHE A 85 -5.01 -18.19 -4.94
CA PHE A 85 -5.50 -17.96 -6.30
C PHE A 85 -4.51 -17.19 -7.20
N GLY A 86 -3.38 -16.73 -6.66
CA GLY A 86 -2.40 -15.90 -7.37
C GLY A 86 -2.80 -14.42 -7.51
N GLU A 87 -3.76 -13.99 -6.70
CA GLU A 87 -4.15 -12.59 -6.57
C GLU A 87 -3.24 -11.88 -5.56
N ASP A 88 -2.81 -10.68 -5.91
CA ASP A 88 -1.99 -9.82 -5.08
C ASP A 88 -2.82 -9.24 -3.92
N CYS A 89 -2.51 -9.67 -2.71
CA CYS A 89 -3.10 -9.20 -1.46
C CYS A 89 -2.13 -8.26 -0.74
N LEU A 90 -2.66 -7.12 -0.31
CA LEU A 90 -1.89 -6.11 0.42
C LEU A 90 -2.19 -6.24 1.91
N ILE A 91 -1.19 -6.68 2.67
CA ILE A 91 -1.29 -6.99 4.09
C ILE A 91 -0.73 -5.81 4.89
N GLU A 92 -1.57 -5.14 5.67
CA GLU A 92 -1.13 -4.06 6.55
C GLU A 92 -0.01 -4.52 7.49
N VAL A 93 1.11 -3.79 7.48
CA VAL A 93 2.24 -4.04 8.37
C VAL A 93 1.95 -3.44 9.75
N LYS A 94 1.58 -4.29 10.71
CA LYS A 94 1.36 -3.90 12.12
C LYS A 94 2.57 -4.13 13.01
N ASP A 95 3.55 -4.90 12.52
CA ASP A 95 4.74 -5.23 13.31
C ASP A 95 5.72 -4.06 13.32
N LYS A 96 6.06 -3.62 14.53
CA LYS A 96 6.98 -2.49 14.71
C LYS A 96 8.38 -2.77 14.17
N ARG A 97 8.81 -4.03 14.12
CA ARG A 97 10.14 -4.37 13.60
C ARG A 97 10.17 -4.24 12.09
N GLU A 98 9.12 -4.68 11.41
CA GLU A 98 8.99 -4.51 9.96
C GLU A 98 8.92 -3.03 9.60
N LEU A 99 8.12 -2.23 10.33
CA LEU A 99 8.06 -0.78 10.14
C LEU A 99 9.42 -0.11 10.39
N ASP A 100 10.18 -0.53 11.40
CA ASP A 100 11.53 -0.01 11.69
C ASP A 100 12.52 -0.35 10.57
N ASP A 101 12.43 -1.56 10.00
CA ASP A 101 13.26 -1.99 8.86
C ASP A 101 12.94 -1.17 7.61
N ILE A 102 11.66 -0.98 7.31
CA ILE A 102 11.17 -0.11 6.23
C ILE A 102 11.68 1.34 6.43
N LEU A 103 11.57 1.90 7.64
CA LEU A 103 12.10 3.23 7.95
C LEU A 103 13.61 3.30 7.79
N ALA A 104 14.32 2.25 8.20
CA ALA A 104 15.77 2.18 8.06
C ALA A 104 16.16 2.19 6.58
N GLU A 105 15.48 1.43 5.73
CA GLU A 105 15.72 1.39 4.29
C GLU A 105 15.39 2.74 3.62
N LEU A 106 14.26 3.35 3.98
CA LEU A 106 13.90 4.71 3.53
C LEU A 106 14.96 5.75 3.90
N ASN A 107 15.55 5.64 5.08
CA ASN A 107 16.58 6.55 5.54
C ASN A 107 17.91 6.35 4.77
N VAL A 108 18.18 5.15 4.24
CA VAL A 108 19.41 4.85 3.49
C VAL A 108 19.42 5.54 2.12
N ASP A 109 18.28 5.71 1.47
CA ASP A 109 18.19 6.37 0.16
C ASP A 109 18.45 7.89 0.22
N ILE A 110 18.42 8.51 1.41
CA ILE A 110 18.57 9.96 1.62
C ILE A 110 20.05 10.41 1.78
N VAL A 111 21.05 9.62 1.35
CA VAL A 111 22.50 9.91 1.58
C VAL A 111 23.29 10.42 0.37
#